data_AF-A0AAV0WKL7-F1
#
_entry.id   AF-A0AAV0WKL7-F1
#
_cell.length_a   1.000
_cell.length_b   1.000
_cell.length_c   1.000
_cell.angle_alpha   90.00
_cell.angle_beta   90.00
_cell.angle_gamma   90.00
#
_symmetry.space_group_name_H-M   'P 1'
#
loop_
_entity.id
_entity.type
_entity.pdbx_description
1 polymer ?
#
loop_
_entity_poly.entity_id
_entity_poly.type
_entity_poly.pdbx_seq_one_letter_code
_entity_poly.pdbx_strand_id
1 'polypeptide(L)'
;MYEKRRTDLLTRRRQDVLNQSEESSINKLITPKHTQSEQQQRRSAEHEDRHIRIMIMREIKAISLHADGMSSDEEVPETDTLAFRNQLEIIKSDSNLLLDDVLEEFASVDLMLKYMLEWINKYLESYIEA
;
A
#
# COMPACT_ATOMS: atom_id res chain seq x y z
N MET A 1 6.44 6.69 -0.60
CA MET A 1 5.40 5.78 -1.16
C MET A 1 4.08 6.48 -1.43
N TYR A 2 3.52 7.22 -0.46
CA TYR A 2 2.25 7.92 -0.64
C TYR A 2 2.27 8.98 -1.74
N GLU A 3 3.37 9.72 -1.89
CA GLU A 3 3.48 10.74 -2.94
C GLU A 3 3.48 10.14 -4.35
N LYS A 4 4.25 9.06 -4.56
CA LYS A 4 4.24 8.31 -5.82
C LYS A 4 2.84 7.76 -6.12
N ARG A 5 2.18 7.15 -5.14
CA ARG A 5 0.82 6.63 -5.29
C ARG A 5 -0.16 7.74 -5.69
N ARG A 6 -0.06 8.91 -5.04
CA ARG A 6 -0.88 10.08 -5.35
C ARG A 6 -0.67 10.55 -6.80
N THR A 7 0.58 10.65 -7.25
CA THR A 7 0.89 11.06 -8.62
C THR A 7 0.45 10.04 -9.65
N ASP A 8 0.57 8.76 -9.35
CA ASP A 8 0.16 7.67 -10.24
C ASP A 8 -1.36 7.67 -10.43
N LEU A 9 -2.14 7.82 -9.36
CA LEU A 9 -3.61 7.95 -9.42
C LEU A 9 -4.05 9.16 -10.25
N LEU A 10 -3.42 10.33 -10.02
CA LEU A 10 -3.73 11.54 -10.81
C LEU A 10 -3.43 11.36 -12.30
N THR A 11 -2.30 10.73 -12.62
CA THR A 11 -1.88 10.47 -14.00
C THR A 11 -2.85 9.49 -14.68
N ARG A 12 -3.25 8.45 -13.95
CA ARG A 12 -4.25 7.46 -14.40
C ARG A 12 -5.60 8.12 -14.66
N ARG A 13 -6.10 8.94 -13.74
CA ARG A 13 -7.38 9.64 -13.91
C ARG A 13 -7.38 10.57 -15.13
N ARG A 14 -6.29 11.31 -15.35
CA ARG A 14 -6.12 12.14 -16.56
C ARG A 14 -6.18 11.30 -17.82
N GLN A 15 -5.51 10.14 -17.80
CA GLN A 15 -5.50 9.23 -18.95
C GLN A 15 -6.88 8.60 -19.20
N ASP A 16 -7.60 8.18 -18.17
CA ASP A 16 -8.95 7.61 -18.30
C ASP A 16 -9.92 8.64 -18.89
N VAL A 17 -9.86 9.90 -18.47
CA VAL A 17 -10.67 11.00 -19.05
C VAL A 17 -10.32 11.23 -20.52
N LEU A 18 -9.03 11.23 -20.88
CA LEU A 18 -8.60 11.32 -22.27
C LEU A 18 -9.15 10.15 -23.09
N ASN A 19 -9.04 8.92 -22.59
CA ASN A 19 -9.53 7.73 -23.27
C ASN A 19 -11.04 7.79 -23.50
N GLN A 20 -11.83 8.19 -22.48
CA GLN A 20 -13.29 8.37 -22.61
C GLN A 20 -13.65 9.42 -23.65
N SER A 21 -12.90 10.53 -23.70
CA SER A 21 -13.10 11.57 -24.70
C SER A 21 -12.81 11.06 -26.13
N GLU A 22 -11.77 10.23 -26.28
CA GLU A 22 -11.44 9.61 -27.56
C GLU A 22 -12.46 8.53 -27.95
N GLU A 23 -13.01 7.78 -26.99
CA GLU A 23 -14.13 6.83 -27.18
C GLU A 23 -15.41 7.50 -27.64
N SER A 24 -15.71 8.67 -27.08
CA SER A 24 -16.90 9.45 -27.41
C SER A 24 -16.73 10.24 -28.72
N SER A 25 -15.51 10.31 -29.27
CA SER A 25 -15.21 11.06 -30.48
C SER A 25 -15.64 10.30 -31.74
N ILE A 26 -16.39 10.98 -32.61
CA ILE A 26 -16.91 10.45 -33.90
C ILE A 26 -15.78 9.90 -34.80
N ASN A 27 -14.55 10.40 -34.64
CA ASN A 27 -13.37 9.95 -35.38
C ASN A 27 -13.05 8.45 -35.21
N LYS A 28 -13.48 7.78 -34.13
CA LYS A 28 -13.29 6.33 -33.96
C LYS A 28 -14.16 5.47 -34.88
N LEU A 29 -15.30 5.98 -35.38
CA LEU A 29 -16.08 5.24 -36.39
C LEU A 29 -15.37 5.20 -37.75
N ILE A 30 -14.45 6.13 -38.00
CA ILE A 30 -13.84 6.36 -39.32
C ILE A 30 -12.42 5.78 -39.39
N THR A 31 -11.73 5.63 -38.25
CA THR A 31 -10.35 5.13 -38.21
C THR A 31 -10.30 3.63 -37.88
N PRO A 32 -9.79 2.77 -38.78
CA PRO A 32 -9.68 1.34 -38.53
C PRO A 32 -8.68 1.04 -37.40
N LYS A 33 -8.98 0.05 -36.55
CA LYS A 33 -8.13 -0.39 -35.41
C LYS A 33 -6.65 -0.61 -35.77
N HIS A 34 -6.34 -0.89 -37.03
CA HIS A 34 -4.99 -1.11 -37.55
C HIS A 34 -4.11 0.16 -37.57
N THR A 35 -4.69 1.37 -37.53
CA THR A 35 -3.90 2.62 -37.48
C THR A 35 -3.57 3.06 -36.05
N GLN A 36 -3.99 2.30 -35.03
CA GLN A 36 -3.65 2.61 -33.65
C GLN A 36 -2.22 2.18 -33.34
N SER A 37 -1.46 3.04 -32.65
CA SER A 37 -0.12 2.69 -32.18
C SER A 37 -0.16 1.50 -31.22
N GLU A 38 0.90 0.71 -31.18
CA GLU A 38 1.00 -0.44 -30.26
C GLU A 38 0.78 -0.03 -28.79
N GLN A 39 1.22 1.17 -28.43
CA GLN A 39 1.01 1.76 -27.11
C GLN A 39 -0.47 2.09 -26.83
N GLN A 40 -1.24 2.47 -27.85
CA GLN A 40 -2.70 2.65 -27.75
C GLN A 40 -3.42 1.31 -27.53
N GLN A 41 -2.98 0.26 -28.24
CA GLN A 41 -3.56 -1.07 -28.12
C GLN A 41 -3.29 -1.68 -26.74
N ARG A 42 -2.05 -1.59 -26.23
CA ARG A 42 -1.71 -2.04 -24.88
C ARG A 42 -2.56 -1.35 -23.81
N ARG A 43 -2.75 -0.02 -23.92
CA ARG A 43 -3.60 0.75 -23.00
C ARG A 43 -5.07 0.33 -23.07
N SER A 44 -5.59 0.07 -24.26
CA SER A 44 -6.98 -0.36 -24.46
C SER A 44 -7.21 -1.76 -23.91
N ALA A 45 -6.26 -2.68 -24.11
CA ALA A 45 -6.30 -4.02 -23.53
C ALA A 45 -6.25 -3.98 -22.00
N GLU A 46 -5.37 -3.15 -21.43
CA GLU A 46 -5.29 -2.99 -19.97
C GLU A 46 -6.59 -2.41 -19.38
N HIS A 47 -7.23 -1.48 -20.09
CA HIS A 47 -8.53 -0.93 -19.70
C HIS A 47 -9.65 -1.98 -19.74
N GLU A 48 -9.70 -2.82 -20.78
CA GLU A 48 -10.68 -3.90 -20.90
C GLU A 48 -10.47 -4.96 -19.82
N ASP A 49 -9.23 -5.35 -19.56
CA ASP A 49 -8.87 -6.28 -18.47
C ASP A 49 -9.35 -5.75 -17.11
N ARG A 50 -9.27 -4.44 -16.87
CA ARG A 50 -9.84 -3.80 -15.67
C ARG A 50 -11.35 -3.93 -15.63
N HIS A 51 -12.03 -3.57 -16.72
CA HIS A 51 -13.48 -3.68 -16.81
C HIS A 51 -13.97 -5.11 -16.52
N ILE A 52 -13.29 -6.12 -17.06
CA ILE A 52 -13.59 -7.53 -16.82
C ILE A 52 -13.38 -7.89 -15.34
N ARG A 53 -12.25 -7.50 -14.73
CA ARG A 53 -12.01 -7.74 -13.29
C ARG A 53 -13.08 -7.11 -12.41
N ILE A 54 -13.52 -5.89 -12.72
CA ILE A 54 -14.59 -5.20 -12.01
C ILE A 54 -15.93 -5.91 -12.21
N MET A 55 -16.27 -6.33 -13.44
CA MET A 55 -17.49 -7.09 -13.71
C MET A 55 -17.54 -8.38 -12.88
N ILE A 56 -16.44 -9.14 -12.86
CA ILE A 56 -16.33 -10.37 -12.08
C ILE A 56 -16.43 -10.10 -10.58
N MET A 57 -15.77 -9.06 -10.06
CA MET A 57 -15.89 -8.65 -8.66
C MET A 57 -17.32 -8.25 -8.27
N ARG A 58 -18.04 -7.56 -9.15
CA ARG A 58 -19.45 -7.20 -8.97
C ARG A 58 -20.35 -8.43 -8.93
N GLU A 59 -20.11 -9.37 -9.83
CA GLU A 59 -20.83 -10.65 -9.90
C GLU A 59 -20.63 -11.47 -8.63
N ILE A 60 -19.38 -11.65 -8.18
CA ILE A 60 -19.04 -12.40 -6.95
C ILE A 60 -19.68 -11.77 -5.71
N LYS A 61 -19.66 -10.44 -5.61
CA LYS A 61 -20.21 -9.72 -4.43
C LYS A 61 -21.73 -9.49 -4.51
N ALA A 62 -22.41 -9.98 -5.54
CA ALA A 62 -23.85 -9.76 -5.78
C ALA A 62 -24.26 -8.27 -5.72
N ILE A 63 -23.37 -7.37 -6.16
CA ILE A 63 -23.61 -5.93 -6.11
C ILE A 63 -24.48 -5.56 -7.31
N SER A 64 -25.79 -5.56 -7.09
CA SER A 64 -26.83 -5.32 -8.12
C SER A 64 -26.97 -3.85 -8.54
N LEU A 65 -26.47 -2.89 -7.77
CA LEU A 65 -26.52 -1.46 -8.09
C LEU A 65 -25.13 -0.86 -8.12
N HIS A 66 -24.93 0.16 -8.95
CA HIS A 66 -23.70 0.94 -8.94
C HIS A 66 -23.53 1.60 -7.56
N ALA A 67 -22.56 1.11 -6.77
CA ALA A 67 -22.19 1.73 -5.51
C ALA A 67 -21.20 2.87 -5.77
N ASP A 68 -21.52 4.05 -5.27
CA ASP A 68 -20.61 5.21 -5.30
C ASP A 68 -19.34 4.83 -4.50
N GLY A 69 -18.19 4.82 -5.18
CA GLY A 69 -16.95 4.19 -4.68
C GLY A 69 -16.35 3.12 -5.61
N MET A 70 -17.10 2.61 -6.60
CA MET A 70 -16.57 1.71 -7.64
C MET A 70 -15.75 2.42 -8.72
N SER A 71 -14.86 3.33 -8.32
CA SER A 71 -13.96 4.08 -9.19
C SER A 71 -12.72 3.25 -9.53
N SER A 72 -12.19 3.43 -10.74
CA SER A 72 -10.84 2.99 -11.18
C SER A 72 -9.72 3.40 -10.19
N ASP A 73 -9.98 4.36 -9.30
CA ASP A 73 -9.06 4.80 -8.23
C ASP A 73 -8.85 3.78 -7.09
N GLU A 74 -9.74 2.79 -6.91
CA GLU A 74 -9.55 1.74 -5.88
C GLU A 74 -8.72 0.55 -6.39
N GLU A 75 -8.41 0.48 -7.68
CA GLU A 75 -7.57 -0.58 -8.23
C GLU A 75 -6.08 -0.34 -7.93
N VAL A 76 -5.65 -0.79 -6.76
CA VAL A 76 -4.23 -0.99 -6.46
C VAL A 76 -3.77 -2.23 -7.24
N PRO A 77 -2.72 -2.14 -8.09
CA PRO A 77 -2.16 -3.30 -8.75
C PRO A 77 -1.85 -4.41 -7.75
N GLU A 78 -2.05 -5.67 -8.14
CA GLU A 78 -1.78 -6.79 -7.24
C GLU A 78 -0.30 -6.86 -6.84
N THR A 79 0.59 -6.42 -7.73
CA THR A 79 2.02 -6.22 -7.45
C THR A 79 2.27 -5.20 -6.35
N ASP A 80 1.53 -4.09 -6.35
CA ASP A 80 1.66 -3.04 -5.35
C ASP A 80 1.07 -3.51 -4.02
N THR A 81 -0.06 -4.22 -4.06
CA THR A 81 -0.67 -4.83 -2.87
C THR A 81 0.28 -5.84 -2.22
N LEU A 82 0.95 -6.67 -3.03
CA LEU A 82 1.97 -7.60 -2.56
C LEU A 82 3.17 -6.85 -1.97
N ALA A 83 3.65 -5.79 -2.63
CA ALA A 83 4.75 -4.97 -2.13
C ALA A 83 4.42 -4.34 -0.77
N PHE A 84 3.20 -3.82 -0.60
CA PHE A 84 2.74 -3.28 0.68
C PHE A 84 2.68 -4.36 1.77
N ARG A 85 2.17 -5.55 1.46
CA ARG A 85 2.17 -6.68 2.41
C ARG A 85 3.58 -7.07 2.83
N ASN A 86 4.49 -7.20 1.88
CA ASN A 86 5.88 -7.55 2.18
C ASN A 86 6.54 -6.49 3.06
N GLN A 87 6.34 -5.20 2.77
CA GLN A 87 6.86 -4.12 3.62
C GLN A 87 6.25 -4.11 5.01
N LEU A 88 4.95 -4.40 5.12
CA LEU A 88 4.29 -4.52 6.42
C LEU A 88 4.88 -5.66 7.25
N GLU A 89 5.14 -6.80 6.64
CA GLU A 89 5.76 -7.95 7.32
C GLU A 89 7.19 -7.64 7.76
N ILE A 90 7.98 -6.92 6.95
CA ILE A 90 9.32 -6.43 7.34
C ILE A 90 9.21 -5.49 8.55
N ILE A 91 8.32 -4.51 8.50
CA ILE A 91 8.14 -3.56 9.62
C ILE A 91 7.73 -4.31 10.89
N LYS A 92 6.85 -5.30 10.80
CA LYS A 92 6.46 -6.14 11.94
C LYS A 92 7.64 -6.93 12.49
N SER A 93 8.41 -7.61 11.63
CA SER A 93 9.58 -8.36 12.08
C SER A 93 10.58 -7.44 12.77
N ASP A 94 10.86 -6.28 12.18
CA ASP A 94 11.81 -5.32 12.73
C ASP A 94 11.31 -4.75 14.05
N SER A 95 10.00 -4.50 14.18
CA SER A 95 9.40 -4.00 15.42
C SER A 95 9.55 -4.96 16.60
N ASN A 96 9.52 -6.27 16.34
CA ASN A 96 9.74 -7.27 17.39
C ASN A 96 11.21 -7.33 17.81
N LEU A 97 12.14 -7.05 16.90
CA LEU A 97 13.58 -7.07 17.17
C LEU A 97 14.09 -5.75 17.78
N LEU A 98 13.32 -4.67 17.67
CA LEU A 98 13.77 -3.32 18.03
C LEU A 98 14.13 -3.18 19.53
N LEU A 99 13.48 -3.97 20.40
CA LEU A 99 13.66 -3.92 21.85
C LEU A 99 14.12 -5.26 22.44
N ASP A 100 14.61 -6.17 21.60
CA ASP A 100 14.95 -7.52 22.04
C ASP A 100 16.11 -7.50 23.07
N ASP A 101 17.08 -6.59 22.88
CA ASP A 101 18.18 -6.33 23.81
C ASP A 101 17.68 -5.76 25.15
N VAL A 102 16.76 -4.80 25.11
CA VAL A 102 16.14 -4.21 26.30
C VAL A 102 15.30 -5.25 27.04
N LEU A 103 14.59 -6.12 26.32
CA LEU A 103 13.83 -7.20 26.93
C LEU A 103 14.75 -8.24 27.58
N GLU A 104 15.85 -8.62 26.92
CA GLU A 104 16.83 -9.55 27.51
C GLU A 104 17.40 -8.99 28.83
N GLU A 105 17.70 -7.70 28.87
CA GLU A 105 18.34 -7.06 30.02
C GLU A 105 17.36 -6.69 31.15
N PHE A 106 16.16 -6.21 30.81
CA PHE A 106 15.23 -5.60 31.76
C PHE A 106 13.91 -6.37 31.96
N ALA A 107 13.63 -7.44 31.21
CA ALA A 107 12.42 -8.25 31.44
C ALA A 107 12.56 -9.24 32.61
N SER A 108 13.77 -9.46 33.12
CA SER A 108 14.02 -10.33 34.27
C SER A 108 14.10 -9.54 35.58
N VAL A 109 13.24 -9.90 36.53
CA VAL A 109 13.23 -9.32 37.89
C VAL A 109 14.58 -9.55 38.60
N ASP A 110 15.25 -10.67 38.35
CA ASP A 110 16.53 -10.99 38.97
C ASP A 110 17.67 -10.10 38.43
N LEU A 111 17.69 -9.85 37.11
CA LEU A 111 18.64 -8.92 36.50
C LEU A 111 18.39 -7.49 36.96
N MET A 112 17.12 -7.08 37.02
CA MET A 112 16.71 -5.78 37.57
C MET A 112 17.20 -5.59 39.00
N LEU A 113 17.01 -6.59 39.86
CA LEU A 113 17.45 -6.55 41.25
C LEU A 113 18.99 -6.43 41.34
N LYS A 114 19.71 -7.21 40.53
CA LYS A 114 21.18 -7.13 40.45
C LYS A 114 21.63 -5.71 40.09
N TYR A 115 21.04 -5.10 39.06
CA TYR A 115 21.39 -3.74 38.65
C TYR A 115 21.06 -2.70 39.72
N MET A 116 19.94 -2.83 40.42
CA MET A 116 19.60 -1.93 41.52
C MET A 116 20.60 -2.06 42.68
N LEU A 117 21.02 -3.27 43.03
CA LEU A 117 22.01 -3.48 44.09
C LEU A 117 23.40 -2.96 43.69
N GLU A 118 23.82 -3.16 42.44
CA GLU A 118 25.05 -2.57 41.90
C GLU A 118 24.99 -1.04 41.94
N TRP A 119 23.84 -0.46 41.58
CA TRP A 119 23.62 0.97 41.65
C TRP A 119 23.73 1.52 43.07
N ILE A 120 23.05 0.89 44.04
CA ILE A 120 23.10 1.28 45.45
C ILE A 120 24.54 1.23 45.98
N ASN A 121 25.29 0.18 45.65
CA ASN A 121 26.68 0.04 46.09
C ASN A 121 27.59 1.11 45.47
N LYS A 122 27.37 1.45 44.20
CA LYS A 122 28.23 2.38 43.45
C LYS A 122 27.90 3.84 43.74
N TYR A 123 26.64 4.14 44.03
CA TYR A 123 26.13 5.49 44.23
C TYR A 123 25.46 5.64 45.60
N LEU A 124 26.06 5.04 46.63
CA LEU A 124 25.55 5.10 47.99
C LEU A 124 25.36 6.54 48.48
N GLU A 125 26.25 7.45 48.06
CA GLU A 125 26.20 8.88 48.37
C GLU A 125 24.89 9.53 47.92
N SER A 126 24.33 9.10 46.79
CA SER A 126 23.03 9.59 46.28
C SER A 126 21.84 9.24 47.19
N TYR A 127 22.03 8.32 48.14
CA TYR A 127 21.02 7.93 49.13
C TYR A 127 21.29 8.52 50.54
N ILE A 128 22.45 9.15 50.75
CA ILE A 128 22.85 9.70 52.06
C ILE A 128 22.48 11.20 52.18
N GLU A 129 22.27 11.90 51.07
CA GLU A 129 22.01 13.36 51.03
C GLU A 129 20.52 13.75 50.87
N ALA A 130 19.57 12.86 51.17
CA ALA A 130 18.13 13.15 51.21
C ALA A 130 17.58 13.12 52.66
#